data_AF-A0A954ZJP8-F1
#
_entry.id   AF-A0A954ZJP8-F1
#
_cell.length_a   1.000
_cell.length_b   1.000
_cell.length_c   1.000
_cell.angle_alpha   90.00
_cell.angle_beta   90.00
_cell.angle_gamma   90.00
#
_symmetry.space_group_name_H-M   'P 1'
#
loop_
_entity.id
_entity.type
_entity.pdbx_description
1 polymer ?
#
loop_
_entity_poly.entity_id
_entity_poly.type
_entity_poly.pdbx_seq_one_letter_code
_entity_poly.pdbx_strand_id
1 'polypeptide(L)'
;MSRLLPLVVLLVAGSRVGALTVSLDNLAFAPADSQTNTLAVTVDAGVAGSDQDSSIISGFLTADIQVDVSTGTPFATGLGFTGGDFEATDMNFRLAAGLLTAGTRDVGGTMRTPSPPSVVRDERFEADDHELVLDRGELSAPSYLRDLFLDPLVAVGTGQGILSLSPVGGPDAEHNLTLDVQLVVPQQLTQEFQVDLGFRVLDVTLDSSVTVVATQQITIPVLPGDYDSSGTLDCTDLDYLTSVLDLPNAHEKFDANDDGEVDLLDVQTWVEQFRQAKPGDANLDDVVDANDFERWQSNLFTANPLWCDGDFNFDGNIDGLDFNIWLANRSDSALNAVAVPEPHSFGLLLLCAFGWWRHEGRSRRLER
;
A
#
# COMPACT_ATOMS: atom_id res chain seq x y z
N MET A 1 -28.99 12.70 11.80
CA MET A 1 -27.94 12.84 12.84
C MET A 1 -27.49 11.46 13.27
N SER A 2 -26.65 10.84 12.45
CA SER A 2 -25.93 9.61 12.75
C SER A 2 -24.51 10.00 13.15
N ARG A 3 -24.06 9.64 14.35
CA ARG A 3 -22.64 9.75 14.72
C ARG A 3 -21.91 8.54 14.18
N LEU A 4 -21.09 8.73 13.16
CA LEU A 4 -19.99 7.82 12.89
C LEU A 4 -18.93 8.03 13.98
N LEU A 5 -18.31 6.93 14.43
CA LEU A 5 -17.19 6.96 15.37
C LEU A 5 -15.91 7.02 14.54
N PRO A 6 -15.02 8.02 14.74
CA PRO A 6 -13.74 8.03 14.04
C PRO A 6 -12.86 6.91 14.59
N LEU A 7 -12.52 5.95 13.74
CA LEU A 7 -11.43 5.01 13.98
C LEU A 7 -10.14 5.75 13.60
N VAL A 8 -9.45 6.31 14.59
CA VAL A 8 -8.19 7.02 14.37
C VAL A 8 -7.09 6.00 14.07
N VAL A 9 -6.62 5.99 12.83
CA VAL A 9 -5.38 5.35 12.39
C VAL A 9 -4.56 6.45 11.72
N LEU A 10 -3.30 6.61 12.14
CA LEU A 10 -2.48 7.76 11.79
C LEU A 10 -1.45 7.38 10.72
N LEU A 11 -1.58 7.96 9.54
CA LEU A 11 -0.50 8.19 8.59
C LEU A 11 -0.74 9.59 7.96
N VAL A 12 0.24 10.18 7.27
CA VAL A 12 0.36 11.62 6.93
C VAL A 12 0.65 11.83 5.40
N ALA A 13 1.79 12.33 4.84
CA ALA A 13 2.01 12.47 3.35
C ALA A 13 3.40 12.11 2.75
N GLY A 14 3.57 10.94 2.08
CA GLY A 14 4.83 10.46 1.47
C GLY A 14 5.18 8.94 1.42
N SER A 15 4.36 7.95 1.79
CA SER A 15 4.80 6.52 1.91
C SER A 15 4.47 5.55 0.74
N ARG A 16 5.46 4.75 0.29
CA ARG A 16 5.39 3.32 -0.13
C ARG A 16 4.81 2.52 1.02
N VAL A 17 3.52 2.73 1.23
CA VAL A 17 2.64 1.56 1.30
C VAL A 17 2.92 0.75 0.03
N GLY A 18 3.70 -0.32 0.16
CA GLY A 18 4.11 -1.16 -0.97
C GLY A 18 2.89 -1.83 -1.59
N ALA A 19 2.30 -1.18 -2.58
CA ALA A 19 0.92 -1.38 -3.06
C ALA A 19 -0.13 -1.24 -1.94
N LEU A 20 -0.60 0.00 -1.68
CA LEU A 20 -1.79 0.19 -0.84
C LEU A 20 -2.98 -0.49 -1.51
N THR A 21 -3.55 -1.49 -0.84
CA THR A 21 -4.79 -2.14 -1.31
C THR A 21 -6.00 -1.39 -0.75
N VAL A 22 -6.76 -0.74 -1.62
CA VAL A 22 -7.99 -0.01 -1.30
C VAL A 22 -9.20 -0.83 -1.75
N SER A 23 -10.00 -1.30 -0.79
CA SER A 23 -11.28 -1.96 -1.05
C SER A 23 -12.36 -0.93 -1.34
N LEU A 24 -12.90 -0.94 -2.56
CA LEU A 24 -14.02 -0.10 -2.99
C LEU A 24 -15.35 -0.88 -2.96
N ASP A 25 -16.18 -0.55 -1.98
CA ASP A 25 -17.55 -1.08 -1.85
C ASP A 25 -18.57 -0.30 -2.71
N ASN A 26 -19.63 -1.00 -3.14
CA ASN A 26 -20.80 -0.47 -3.85
C ASN A 26 -20.48 0.32 -5.13
N LEU A 27 -19.57 -0.19 -5.97
CA LEU A 27 -19.23 0.42 -7.24
C LEU A 27 -20.38 0.31 -8.24
N ALA A 28 -21.01 1.43 -8.55
CA ALA A 28 -22.17 1.48 -9.43
C ALA A 28 -21.78 1.40 -10.92
N PHE A 29 -22.54 0.60 -11.66
CA PHE A 29 -22.55 0.65 -13.13
C PHE A 29 -23.03 2.04 -13.58
N ALA A 30 -22.34 2.63 -14.56
CA ALA A 30 -22.78 3.85 -15.23
C ALA A 30 -24.19 3.68 -15.86
N PRO A 31 -24.95 4.76 -16.11
CA PRO A 31 -26.19 4.69 -16.85
C PRO A 31 -25.96 4.05 -18.23
N ALA A 32 -26.60 2.90 -18.48
CA ALA A 32 -26.38 2.11 -19.69
C ALA A 32 -26.79 2.86 -20.97
N ASP A 33 -26.05 2.63 -22.05
CA ASP A 33 -26.28 3.20 -23.36
C ASP A 33 -26.10 2.14 -24.47
N SER A 34 -25.98 2.55 -25.74
CA SER A 34 -25.79 1.63 -26.86
C SER A 34 -24.36 1.07 -26.98
N GLN A 35 -23.46 1.38 -26.04
CA GLN A 35 -22.04 1.01 -26.06
C GLN A 35 -21.49 0.57 -24.70
N THR A 36 -22.26 0.65 -23.60
CA THR A 36 -21.78 0.39 -22.23
C THR A 36 -22.90 -0.18 -21.35
N ASN A 37 -22.51 -1.07 -20.42
CA ASN A 37 -23.40 -1.76 -19.48
C ASN A 37 -24.52 -2.53 -20.16
N THR A 38 -24.15 -3.17 -21.27
CA THR A 38 -24.96 -4.13 -22.00
C THR A 38 -24.28 -5.50 -21.97
N LEU A 39 -25.08 -6.56 -21.83
CA LEU A 39 -24.68 -7.95 -22.01
C LEU A 39 -25.38 -8.44 -23.28
N ALA A 40 -24.68 -8.39 -24.41
CA ALA A 40 -25.10 -9.04 -25.64
C ALA A 40 -24.80 -10.53 -25.57
N VAL A 41 -25.73 -11.34 -26.07
CA VAL A 41 -25.62 -12.81 -26.10
C VAL A 41 -25.98 -13.29 -27.49
N THR A 42 -25.01 -13.90 -28.17
CA THR A 42 -25.24 -14.63 -29.42
C THR A 42 -25.54 -16.09 -29.12
N VAL A 43 -26.48 -16.68 -29.84
CA VAL A 43 -26.96 -18.05 -29.69
C VAL A 43 -26.97 -18.70 -31.07
N ASP A 44 -25.90 -19.41 -31.44
CA ASP A 44 -25.77 -20.09 -32.74
C ASP A 44 -26.15 -21.56 -32.65
N ALA A 45 -27.32 -21.94 -33.19
CA ALA A 45 -27.78 -23.32 -33.24
C ALA A 45 -27.36 -24.06 -34.54
N GLY A 46 -26.27 -23.63 -35.16
CA GLY A 46 -25.62 -24.25 -36.31
C GLY A 46 -26.55 -24.39 -37.52
N VAL A 47 -27.04 -25.60 -37.77
CA VAL A 47 -27.98 -25.86 -38.90
C VAL A 47 -29.35 -25.22 -38.71
N ALA A 48 -29.71 -24.81 -37.49
CA ALA A 48 -30.90 -24.02 -37.19
C ALA A 48 -30.67 -22.49 -37.31
N GLY A 49 -29.43 -22.06 -37.58
CA GLY A 49 -29.01 -20.67 -37.62
C GLY A 49 -28.83 -20.04 -36.23
N SER A 50 -28.28 -18.84 -36.23
CA SER A 50 -28.05 -18.04 -35.03
C SER A 50 -29.10 -16.95 -34.81
N ASP A 51 -29.23 -16.52 -33.56
CA ASP A 51 -29.90 -15.28 -33.17
C ASP A 51 -29.06 -14.52 -32.13
N GLN A 52 -29.33 -13.23 -31.94
CA GLN A 52 -28.62 -12.40 -30.96
C GLN A 52 -29.60 -11.45 -30.27
N ASP A 53 -29.50 -11.38 -28.95
CA ASP A 53 -30.27 -10.43 -28.12
C ASP A 53 -29.30 -9.70 -27.18
N SER A 54 -29.75 -8.61 -26.56
CA SER A 54 -28.93 -7.85 -25.62
C SER A 54 -29.71 -7.32 -24.43
N SER A 55 -29.10 -7.51 -23.26
CA SER A 55 -29.64 -7.12 -21.96
C SER A 55 -28.92 -5.89 -21.42
N ILE A 56 -29.60 -5.07 -20.62
CA ILE A 56 -28.94 -4.06 -19.79
C ILE A 56 -28.54 -4.72 -18.47
N ILE A 57 -27.29 -4.52 -18.05
CA ILE A 57 -26.82 -4.95 -16.72
C ILE A 57 -26.88 -3.78 -15.73
N SER A 58 -27.22 -4.08 -14.48
CA SER A 58 -27.25 -3.11 -13.39
C SER A 58 -26.98 -3.79 -12.04
N GLY A 59 -26.46 -3.05 -11.06
CA GLY A 59 -26.09 -3.61 -9.75
C GLY A 59 -24.97 -2.81 -9.09
N PHE A 60 -24.13 -3.51 -8.33
CA PHE A 60 -22.99 -2.95 -7.61
C PHE A 60 -21.83 -3.95 -7.53
N LEU A 61 -20.62 -3.54 -7.88
CA LEU A 61 -19.41 -4.36 -7.76
C LEU A 61 -18.59 -4.01 -6.51
N THR A 62 -17.66 -4.88 -6.15
CA THR A 62 -16.63 -4.66 -5.13
C THR A 62 -15.26 -4.96 -5.74
N ALA A 63 -14.31 -4.05 -5.57
CA ALA A 63 -12.97 -4.19 -6.15
C ALA A 63 -11.88 -3.65 -5.22
N ASP A 64 -10.81 -4.41 -5.08
CA ASP A 64 -9.55 -3.99 -4.49
C ASP A 64 -8.69 -3.32 -5.58
N ILE A 65 -8.24 -2.09 -5.33
CA ILE A 65 -7.24 -1.41 -6.16
C ILE A 65 -5.91 -1.38 -5.42
N GLN A 66 -4.84 -1.81 -6.06
CA GLN A 66 -3.47 -1.58 -5.59
C GLN A 66 -2.98 -0.23 -6.13
N VAL A 67 -2.68 0.70 -5.23
CA VAL A 67 -2.21 2.06 -5.53
C VAL A 67 -0.76 2.22 -5.09
N ASP A 68 0.06 2.81 -5.95
CA ASP A 68 1.38 3.36 -5.62
C ASP A 68 1.29 4.90 -5.62
N VAL A 69 1.96 5.52 -4.66
CA VAL A 69 1.91 6.96 -4.35
C VAL A 69 3.32 7.56 -4.16
N SER A 70 4.36 6.74 -4.32
CA SER A 70 5.78 7.10 -4.08
C SER A 70 6.35 8.16 -5.05
N THR A 71 5.67 8.37 -6.18
CA THR A 71 6.02 9.34 -7.23
C THR A 71 5.33 10.70 -7.10
N GLY A 72 4.61 10.96 -6.01
CA GLY A 72 3.88 12.23 -5.78
C GLY A 72 2.58 12.32 -6.57
N THR A 73 2.60 11.96 -7.86
CA THR A 73 1.37 11.58 -8.58
C THR A 73 1.02 10.13 -8.23
N PRO A 74 -0.20 9.84 -7.74
CA PRO A 74 -0.68 8.50 -7.45
C PRO A 74 -1.06 7.74 -8.73
N PHE A 75 -0.79 6.44 -8.78
CA PHE A 75 -1.17 5.59 -9.91
C PHE A 75 -1.54 4.17 -9.46
N ALA A 76 -2.44 3.51 -10.19
CA ALA A 76 -2.78 2.12 -9.93
C ALA A 76 -1.67 1.19 -10.44
N THR A 77 -1.28 0.22 -9.62
CA THR A 77 -0.34 -0.87 -9.93
C THR A 77 -1.04 -2.23 -10.10
N GLY A 78 -2.26 -2.37 -9.59
CA GLY A 78 -3.06 -3.58 -9.77
C GLY A 78 -4.56 -3.39 -9.49
N LEU A 79 -5.37 -4.32 -9.99
CA LEU A 79 -6.83 -4.34 -9.86
C LEU A 79 -7.32 -5.77 -9.58
N GLY A 80 -8.20 -5.92 -8.60
CA GLY A 80 -8.86 -7.17 -8.27
C GLY A 80 -10.32 -6.99 -7.92
N PHE A 81 -11.23 -7.32 -8.83
CA PHE A 81 -12.64 -7.53 -8.48
C PHE A 81 -12.76 -8.66 -7.43
N THR A 82 -13.36 -8.36 -6.29
CA THR A 82 -13.52 -9.28 -5.15
C THR A 82 -14.96 -9.75 -4.96
N GLY A 83 -15.92 -9.11 -5.63
CA GLY A 83 -17.31 -9.56 -5.68
C GLY A 83 -18.28 -8.44 -6.05
N GLY A 84 -19.42 -8.43 -5.36
CA GLY A 84 -20.59 -7.65 -5.73
C GLY A 84 -21.45 -8.35 -6.79
N ASP A 85 -22.65 -7.82 -7.00
CA ASP A 85 -23.77 -8.43 -7.71
C ASP A 85 -24.22 -7.55 -8.88
N PHE A 86 -24.52 -8.17 -10.02
CA PHE A 86 -25.28 -7.54 -11.10
C PHE A 86 -26.46 -8.41 -11.54
N GLU A 87 -27.46 -7.75 -12.13
CA GLU A 87 -28.66 -8.35 -12.70
C GLU A 87 -28.85 -7.87 -14.13
N ALA A 88 -29.32 -8.78 -14.99
CA ALA A 88 -29.56 -8.60 -16.40
C ALA A 88 -31.02 -8.93 -16.73
N THR A 89 -31.69 -8.07 -17.50
CA THR A 89 -33.03 -8.33 -18.03
C THR A 89 -33.11 -9.61 -18.90
N ASP A 90 -34.25 -10.31 -18.86
CA ASP A 90 -34.54 -11.54 -19.62
C ASP A 90 -34.35 -11.38 -21.14
N MET A 91 -33.55 -12.26 -21.77
CA MET A 91 -33.29 -12.29 -23.22
C MET A 91 -34.04 -13.44 -23.92
N ASN A 92 -34.42 -13.26 -25.19
CA ASN A 92 -35.36 -14.13 -25.91
C ASN A 92 -34.94 -14.39 -27.38
N PHE A 93 -34.41 -15.59 -27.66
CA PHE A 93 -33.83 -15.98 -28.94
C PHE A 93 -34.78 -16.84 -29.80
N ARG A 94 -34.82 -16.60 -31.12
CA ARG A 94 -35.80 -17.16 -32.08
C ARG A 94 -35.14 -17.92 -33.24
N LEU A 95 -34.57 -19.06 -32.87
CA LEU A 95 -33.84 -19.97 -33.75
C LEU A 95 -34.76 -20.67 -34.77
N ALA A 96 -34.19 -21.19 -35.86
CA ALA A 96 -34.92 -21.86 -36.95
C ALA A 96 -36.13 -21.05 -37.48
N ALA A 97 -35.92 -19.75 -37.73
CA ALA A 97 -36.96 -18.79 -38.13
C ALA A 97 -38.16 -18.70 -37.15
N GLY A 98 -37.90 -18.86 -35.85
CA GLY A 98 -38.91 -18.82 -34.78
C GLY A 98 -39.65 -20.14 -34.54
N LEU A 99 -39.19 -21.26 -35.12
CA LEU A 99 -39.70 -22.60 -34.78
C LEU A 99 -39.14 -23.12 -33.44
N LEU A 100 -38.02 -22.57 -32.98
CA LEU A 100 -37.41 -22.86 -31.69
C LEU A 100 -37.21 -21.55 -30.93
N THR A 101 -37.52 -21.57 -29.64
CA THR A 101 -37.31 -20.44 -28.72
C THR A 101 -36.40 -20.87 -27.58
N ALA A 102 -35.28 -20.17 -27.42
CA ALA A 102 -34.47 -20.22 -26.22
C ALA A 102 -34.61 -18.88 -25.48
N GLY A 103 -34.32 -18.85 -24.19
CA GLY A 103 -34.36 -17.60 -23.44
C GLY A 103 -33.70 -17.71 -22.08
N THR A 104 -33.31 -16.55 -21.55
CA THR A 104 -32.78 -16.42 -20.20
C THR A 104 -33.86 -15.89 -19.26
N ARG A 105 -33.73 -16.18 -17.96
CA ARG A 105 -34.68 -15.74 -16.94
C ARG A 105 -33.95 -15.33 -15.65
N ASP A 106 -34.30 -14.17 -15.11
CA ASP A 106 -33.83 -13.66 -13.82
C ASP A 106 -32.28 -13.72 -13.69
N VAL A 107 -31.57 -13.42 -14.78
CA VAL A 107 -30.11 -13.60 -14.87
C VAL A 107 -29.39 -12.59 -13.98
N GLY A 108 -28.40 -13.09 -13.26
CA GLY A 108 -27.46 -12.27 -12.52
C GLY A 108 -26.13 -12.98 -12.33
N GLY A 109 -25.20 -12.26 -11.72
CA GLY A 109 -23.85 -12.76 -11.54
C GLY A 109 -22.97 -11.88 -10.68
N THR A 110 -21.73 -12.33 -10.56
CA THR A 110 -20.63 -11.65 -9.87
C THR A 110 -19.48 -11.39 -10.85
N MET A 111 -18.62 -10.41 -10.55
CA MET A 111 -17.35 -10.21 -11.27
C MET A 111 -16.20 -10.45 -10.31
N ARG A 112 -15.16 -11.17 -10.74
CA ARG A 112 -14.03 -11.53 -9.87
C ARG A 112 -12.70 -11.61 -10.62
N THR A 113 -11.61 -11.54 -9.87
CA THR A 113 -10.23 -11.70 -10.37
C THR A 113 -9.62 -12.94 -9.72
N PRO A 114 -9.29 -13.99 -10.48
CA PRO A 114 -8.48 -15.10 -9.98
C PRO A 114 -7.15 -14.58 -9.41
N SER A 115 -6.62 -15.20 -8.35
CA SER A 115 -5.37 -14.73 -7.72
C SER A 115 -4.15 -15.10 -8.56
N PRO A 116 -3.16 -14.21 -8.78
CA PRO A 116 -3.00 -12.85 -8.21
C PRO A 116 -3.82 -11.76 -8.94
N PRO A 117 -4.01 -10.57 -8.33
CA PRO A 117 -4.67 -9.43 -8.99
C PRO A 117 -4.05 -9.07 -10.36
N SER A 118 -4.87 -8.51 -11.26
CA SER A 118 -4.39 -8.00 -12.55
C SER A 118 -3.38 -6.87 -12.35
N VAL A 119 -2.39 -6.78 -13.24
CA VAL A 119 -1.33 -5.75 -13.17
C VAL A 119 -1.75 -4.53 -13.98
N VAL A 120 -1.83 -3.37 -13.32
CA VAL A 120 -2.15 -2.10 -13.98
C VAL A 120 -0.86 -1.42 -14.47
N ARG A 121 -0.88 -0.90 -15.71
CA ARG A 121 0.22 -0.17 -16.36
C ARG A 121 -0.33 0.95 -17.22
N ASP A 122 0.19 2.17 -17.08
CA ASP A 122 -0.23 3.34 -17.88
C ASP A 122 -1.77 3.51 -17.91
N GLU A 123 -2.41 3.44 -16.73
CA GLU A 123 -3.87 3.43 -16.50
C GLU A 123 -4.63 2.24 -17.12
N ARG A 124 -3.97 1.14 -17.53
CA ARG A 124 -4.62 0.00 -18.20
C ARG A 124 -4.40 -1.34 -17.50
N PHE A 125 -5.39 -2.22 -17.62
CA PHE A 125 -5.34 -3.63 -17.20
C PHE A 125 -5.84 -4.51 -18.36
N GLU A 126 -5.46 -5.79 -18.37
CA GLU A 126 -5.93 -6.75 -19.39
C GLU A 126 -7.24 -7.43 -18.92
N ALA A 127 -8.11 -7.76 -19.86
CA ALA A 127 -9.44 -8.29 -19.57
C ALA A 127 -9.47 -9.78 -19.19
N ASP A 128 -8.46 -10.53 -19.60
CA ASP A 128 -8.36 -11.99 -19.42
C ASP A 128 -7.87 -12.37 -18.01
N ASP A 129 -7.33 -11.42 -17.26
CA ASP A 129 -7.13 -11.52 -15.81
C ASP A 129 -8.46 -11.51 -15.02
N HIS A 130 -9.61 -11.22 -15.66
CA HIS A 130 -10.90 -11.04 -15.01
C HIS A 130 -11.98 -12.01 -15.52
N GLU A 131 -12.80 -12.50 -14.59
CA GLU A 131 -13.92 -13.43 -14.85
C GLU A 131 -15.27 -12.76 -14.56
N LEU A 132 -16.22 -12.91 -15.49
CA LEU A 132 -17.64 -12.71 -15.23
C LEU A 132 -18.29 -14.07 -14.92
N VAL A 133 -18.93 -14.17 -13.76
CA VAL A 133 -19.57 -15.40 -13.29
C VAL A 133 -21.09 -15.21 -13.29
N LEU A 134 -21.82 -15.90 -14.17
CA LEU A 134 -23.28 -15.97 -14.11
C LEU A 134 -23.67 -17.12 -13.17
N ASP A 135 -23.97 -16.78 -11.92
CA ASP A 135 -24.35 -17.71 -10.84
C ASP A 135 -25.81 -17.51 -10.38
N ARG A 136 -26.60 -16.65 -11.05
CA ARG A 136 -28.04 -16.45 -10.80
C ARG A 136 -28.86 -16.51 -12.09
N GLY A 137 -30.06 -17.07 -11.99
CA GLY A 137 -31.03 -17.19 -13.09
C GLY A 137 -31.03 -18.55 -13.80
N GLU A 138 -31.78 -18.63 -14.90
CA GLU A 138 -31.98 -19.86 -15.68
C GLU A 138 -31.69 -19.62 -17.17
N LEU A 139 -31.06 -20.60 -17.83
CA LEU A 139 -30.98 -20.69 -19.29
C LEU A 139 -31.90 -21.81 -19.78
N SER A 140 -32.88 -21.47 -20.63
CA SER A 140 -33.99 -22.35 -21.00
C SER A 140 -34.14 -22.54 -22.52
N ALA A 141 -34.50 -23.76 -22.94
CA ALA A 141 -34.84 -24.11 -24.32
C ALA A 141 -35.77 -25.35 -24.34
N PRO A 142 -36.39 -25.75 -25.48
CA PRO A 142 -37.51 -26.69 -25.49
C PRO A 142 -37.22 -28.13 -25.02
N SER A 143 -35.96 -28.48 -24.71
CA SER A 143 -35.57 -29.73 -24.07
C SER A 143 -34.32 -29.58 -23.18
N TYR A 144 -34.01 -28.35 -22.73
CA TYR A 144 -32.84 -28.03 -21.93
C TYR A 144 -33.15 -26.93 -20.91
N LEU A 145 -32.61 -27.08 -19.71
CA LEU A 145 -32.73 -26.13 -18.61
C LEU A 145 -31.43 -26.20 -17.81
N ARG A 146 -30.76 -25.05 -17.65
CA ARG A 146 -29.58 -24.89 -16.78
C ARG A 146 -29.90 -23.84 -15.71
N ASP A 147 -30.00 -24.29 -14.48
CA ASP A 147 -30.05 -23.45 -13.29
C ASP A 147 -28.62 -22.94 -13.00
N LEU A 148 -28.38 -21.65 -13.19
CA LEU A 148 -27.06 -21.04 -13.04
C LEU A 148 -26.57 -21.03 -11.59
N PHE A 149 -27.47 -21.17 -10.61
CA PHE A 149 -27.10 -21.29 -9.20
C PHE A 149 -26.52 -22.68 -8.86
N LEU A 150 -26.90 -23.71 -9.63
CA LEU A 150 -26.38 -25.08 -9.48
C LEU A 150 -25.21 -25.39 -10.42
N ASP A 151 -25.14 -24.71 -11.56
CA ASP A 151 -24.12 -24.88 -12.60
C ASP A 151 -23.80 -23.51 -13.24
N PRO A 152 -22.88 -22.71 -12.64
CA PRO A 152 -22.58 -21.35 -13.10
C PRO A 152 -21.91 -21.27 -14.47
N LEU A 153 -22.07 -20.15 -15.18
CA LEU A 153 -21.31 -19.80 -16.39
C LEU A 153 -20.13 -18.89 -15.98
N VAL A 154 -18.94 -19.05 -16.56
CA VAL A 154 -17.71 -18.34 -16.16
C VAL A 154 -16.92 -17.92 -17.39
N ALA A 155 -17.09 -16.66 -17.83
CA ALA A 155 -16.48 -16.14 -19.05
C ALA A 155 -15.31 -15.19 -18.73
N VAL A 156 -14.25 -15.27 -19.53
CA VAL A 156 -13.07 -14.38 -19.46
C VAL A 156 -13.13 -13.34 -20.58
N GLY A 157 -12.59 -12.15 -20.30
CA GLY A 157 -12.58 -11.04 -21.25
C GLY A 157 -11.47 -11.09 -22.29
N THR A 158 -11.51 -10.14 -23.21
CA THR A 158 -10.38 -9.83 -24.11
C THR A 158 -10.16 -8.31 -24.24
N GLY A 159 -8.95 -7.88 -24.58
CA GLY A 159 -8.61 -6.46 -24.74
C GLY A 159 -8.23 -5.76 -23.43
N GLN A 160 -8.15 -4.43 -23.47
CA GLN A 160 -7.62 -3.60 -22.37
C GLN A 160 -8.67 -2.69 -21.77
N GLY A 161 -8.83 -2.78 -20.44
CA GLY A 161 -9.59 -1.83 -19.65
C GLY A 161 -8.79 -0.57 -19.33
N ILE A 162 -9.46 0.40 -18.71
CA ILE A 162 -8.86 1.65 -18.22
C ILE A 162 -9.26 1.83 -16.75
N LEU A 163 -8.28 2.08 -15.89
CA LEU A 163 -8.43 2.51 -14.51
C LEU A 163 -7.65 3.81 -14.32
N SER A 164 -8.36 4.93 -14.33
CA SER A 164 -7.79 6.26 -14.10
C SER A 164 -8.01 6.71 -12.66
N LEU A 165 -6.97 7.30 -12.06
CA LEU A 165 -6.98 7.89 -10.73
C LEU A 165 -6.70 9.39 -10.85
N SER A 166 -7.66 10.24 -10.50
CA SER A 166 -7.52 11.70 -10.59
C SER A 166 -7.49 12.34 -9.19
N PRO A 167 -6.41 13.04 -8.80
CA PRO A 167 -6.37 13.77 -7.53
C PRO A 167 -7.41 14.90 -7.46
N VAL A 168 -8.24 14.89 -6.41
CA VAL A 168 -9.30 15.89 -6.18
C VAL A 168 -8.83 16.90 -5.13
N GLY A 169 -7.77 17.63 -5.50
CA GLY A 169 -7.01 18.51 -4.61
C GLY A 169 -5.61 17.95 -4.30
N GLY A 170 -4.72 18.83 -3.85
CA GLY A 170 -3.44 18.43 -3.26
C GLY A 170 -3.63 17.91 -1.82
N PRO A 171 -2.53 17.53 -1.13
CA PRO A 171 -2.60 17.13 0.28
C PRO A 171 -3.25 18.21 1.14
N ASP A 172 -4.14 17.80 2.04
CA ASP A 172 -4.85 18.71 2.94
C ASP A 172 -4.04 19.04 4.21
N ALA A 173 -4.65 19.81 5.13
CA ALA A 173 -4.00 20.21 6.39
C ALA A 173 -3.86 19.06 7.42
N GLU A 174 -4.38 17.87 7.11
CA GLU A 174 -4.12 16.61 7.81
C GLU A 174 -3.33 15.64 6.91
N HIS A 175 -2.74 16.17 5.82
CA HIS A 175 -1.86 15.54 4.83
C HIS A 175 -2.48 14.44 3.96
N ASN A 176 -3.80 14.38 3.85
CA ASN A 176 -4.47 13.32 3.09
C ASN A 176 -4.52 13.61 1.58
N LEU A 177 -4.25 12.58 0.76
CA LEU A 177 -4.57 12.58 -0.67
C LEU A 177 -6.02 12.13 -0.88
N THR A 178 -6.76 12.82 -1.76
CA THR A 178 -8.13 12.43 -2.18
C THR A 178 -8.16 12.07 -3.67
N LEU A 179 -8.78 10.96 -4.03
CA LEU A 179 -8.92 10.48 -5.41
C LEU A 179 -10.37 10.48 -5.92
N ASP A 180 -10.52 10.68 -7.23
CA ASP A 180 -11.67 10.23 -8.04
C ASP A 180 -11.23 9.04 -8.90
N VAL A 181 -12.12 8.06 -9.10
CA VAL A 181 -11.80 6.76 -9.72
C VAL A 181 -12.74 6.47 -10.88
N GLN A 182 -12.17 6.32 -12.08
CA GLN A 182 -12.92 5.91 -13.27
C GLN A 182 -12.43 4.56 -13.77
N LEU A 183 -13.36 3.59 -13.84
CA LEU A 183 -13.08 2.21 -14.20
C LEU A 183 -13.90 1.78 -15.43
N VAL A 184 -13.20 1.43 -16.50
CA VAL A 184 -13.79 0.94 -17.76
C VAL A 184 -13.26 -0.47 -18.02
N VAL A 185 -14.12 -1.47 -17.89
CA VAL A 185 -13.85 -2.86 -18.26
C VAL A 185 -14.18 -3.02 -19.76
N PRO A 186 -13.31 -3.67 -20.55
CA PRO A 186 -13.41 -3.69 -22.01
C PRO A 186 -14.51 -4.63 -22.52
N GLN A 187 -14.63 -4.71 -23.85
CA GLN A 187 -15.64 -5.51 -24.56
C GLN A 187 -15.22 -6.98 -24.75
N GLN A 188 -16.22 -7.82 -25.06
CA GLN A 188 -16.11 -9.22 -25.46
C GLN A 188 -15.64 -10.21 -24.35
N LEU A 189 -16.58 -11.04 -23.89
CA LEU A 189 -16.40 -12.07 -22.84
C LEU A 189 -16.66 -13.47 -23.43
N THR A 190 -15.66 -14.07 -24.07
CA THR A 190 -15.91 -15.25 -24.91
C THR A 190 -16.09 -16.53 -24.07
N GLN A 191 -17.29 -17.14 -24.12
CA GLN A 191 -17.53 -18.49 -23.61
C GLN A 191 -18.58 -19.27 -24.41
N GLU A 192 -18.10 -20.29 -25.13
CA GLU A 192 -18.91 -21.30 -25.81
C GLU A 192 -19.42 -22.36 -24.81
N PHE A 193 -20.70 -22.75 -24.90
CA PHE A 193 -21.24 -23.92 -24.20
C PHE A 193 -22.25 -24.68 -25.07
N GLN A 194 -22.13 -26.01 -25.09
CA GLN A 194 -22.83 -26.88 -26.04
C GLN A 194 -24.13 -27.48 -25.47
N VAL A 195 -25.25 -27.21 -26.14
CA VAL A 195 -26.58 -27.77 -25.81
C VAL A 195 -27.05 -28.75 -26.88
N ASP A 196 -27.64 -29.87 -26.46
CA ASP A 196 -28.25 -30.87 -27.35
C ASP A 196 -29.75 -30.62 -27.48
N LEU A 197 -30.16 -29.86 -28.50
CA LEU A 197 -31.56 -29.53 -28.78
C LEU A 197 -32.24 -30.57 -29.70
N GLY A 198 -31.70 -31.80 -29.75
CA GLY A 198 -32.01 -32.80 -30.78
C GLY A 198 -31.27 -32.55 -32.10
N PHE A 199 -30.70 -31.35 -32.25
CA PHE A 199 -29.60 -31.02 -33.14
C PHE A 199 -28.42 -30.58 -32.27
N ARG A 200 -27.19 -30.97 -32.65
CA ARG A 200 -25.96 -30.60 -31.93
C ARG A 200 -25.44 -29.26 -32.42
N VAL A 201 -24.67 -28.60 -31.56
CA VAL A 201 -24.32 -27.18 -31.62
C VAL A 201 -25.52 -26.31 -31.28
N LEU A 202 -25.58 -25.91 -30.01
CA LEU A 202 -25.66 -24.50 -29.67
C LEU A 202 -24.23 -24.07 -29.33
N ASP A 203 -23.76 -22.95 -29.86
CA ASP A 203 -22.64 -22.19 -29.29
C ASP A 203 -23.15 -20.81 -28.84
N VAL A 204 -22.57 -20.33 -27.74
CA VAL A 204 -22.89 -19.01 -27.18
C VAL A 204 -21.64 -18.13 -27.22
N THR A 205 -21.85 -16.83 -27.35
CA THR A 205 -20.82 -15.83 -27.15
C THR A 205 -21.43 -14.69 -26.34
N LEU A 206 -20.78 -14.31 -25.24
CA LEU A 206 -21.14 -13.12 -24.48
C LEU A 206 -20.27 -11.95 -24.96
N ASP A 207 -20.87 -10.79 -25.12
CA ASP A 207 -20.15 -9.54 -25.38
C ASP A 207 -20.71 -8.44 -24.51
N SER A 208 -19.88 -7.86 -23.66
CA SER A 208 -20.25 -6.76 -22.78
C SER A 208 -19.09 -5.82 -22.56
N SER A 209 -19.30 -4.52 -22.81
CA SER A 209 -18.52 -3.44 -22.20
C SER A 209 -19.13 -3.09 -20.86
N VAL A 210 -18.31 -2.98 -19.81
CA VAL A 210 -18.79 -2.64 -18.47
C VAL A 210 -18.10 -1.37 -17.97
N THR A 211 -18.85 -0.28 -17.89
CA THR A 211 -18.36 1.03 -17.41
C THR A 211 -18.84 1.26 -15.99
N VAL A 212 -17.90 1.36 -15.06
CA VAL A 212 -18.11 1.48 -13.62
C VAL A 212 -17.63 2.87 -13.18
N VAL A 213 -18.55 3.72 -12.71
CA VAL A 213 -18.22 5.09 -12.30
C VAL A 213 -18.10 5.13 -10.79
N ALA A 214 -16.87 5.17 -10.31
CA ALA A 214 -16.49 5.02 -8.92
C ALA A 214 -16.12 6.39 -8.30
N THR A 215 -17.06 7.34 -8.29
CA THR A 215 -16.85 8.66 -7.66
C THR A 215 -16.88 8.56 -6.13
N GLN A 216 -15.88 7.88 -5.58
CA GLN A 216 -15.68 7.61 -4.16
C GLN A 216 -14.37 8.26 -3.73
N GLN A 217 -14.45 9.28 -2.88
CA GLN A 217 -13.29 9.96 -2.32
C GLN A 217 -12.54 9.03 -1.37
N ILE A 218 -11.51 8.36 -1.88
CA ILE A 218 -10.55 7.60 -1.08
C ILE A 218 -9.61 8.60 -0.40
N THR A 219 -9.58 8.59 0.93
CA THR A 219 -8.58 9.27 1.74
C THR A 219 -7.35 8.35 1.85
N ILE A 220 -6.25 8.67 1.18
CA ILE A 220 -4.98 7.96 1.35
C ILE A 220 -4.10 8.74 2.35
N PRO A 221 -3.84 8.19 3.54
CA PRO A 221 -2.84 8.68 4.47
C PRO A 221 -1.49 7.98 4.18
N VAL A 222 -0.40 8.74 4.30
CA VAL A 222 0.94 8.35 3.82
C VAL A 222 2.03 8.82 4.84
N LEU A 223 3.16 9.52 4.62
CA LEU A 223 3.99 10.07 5.75
C LEU A 223 5.02 11.17 5.30
N PRO A 224 5.11 12.39 5.89
CA PRO A 224 5.93 13.49 5.36
C PRO A 224 7.39 13.32 5.73
N GLY A 225 8.28 13.58 4.77
CA GLY A 225 9.66 13.16 4.86
C GLY A 225 9.88 11.69 4.49
N ASP A 226 8.84 10.88 4.36
CA ASP A 226 8.99 9.51 3.90
C ASP A 226 9.32 9.58 2.39
N TYR A 227 10.53 9.18 2.04
CA TYR A 227 11.18 9.38 0.75
C TYR A 227 11.73 8.07 0.17
N ASP A 228 12.36 7.25 1.03
CA ASP A 228 12.37 5.80 0.87
C ASP A 228 10.95 5.27 0.93
N SER A 229 10.09 5.94 1.69
CA SER A 229 8.65 5.82 1.58
C SER A 229 8.16 4.57 2.40
N SER A 230 8.98 3.88 3.20
CA SER A 230 8.63 2.65 3.94
C SER A 230 7.37 2.66 4.83
N GLY A 231 6.82 3.82 5.17
CA GLY A 231 5.78 3.99 6.20
C GLY A 231 6.35 4.24 7.59
N THR A 232 7.66 4.46 7.69
CA THR A 232 8.42 4.73 8.91
C THR A 232 9.51 5.74 8.60
N LEU A 233 9.50 6.90 9.25
CA LEU A 233 10.57 7.89 9.11
C LEU A 233 11.85 7.35 9.75
N ASP A 234 12.77 6.87 8.91
CA ASP A 234 14.04 6.29 9.33
C ASP A 234 15.23 6.78 8.48
N CYS A 235 16.42 6.24 8.75
CA CYS A 235 17.65 6.68 8.09
C CYS A 235 17.65 6.51 6.57
N THR A 236 16.84 5.57 6.05
CA THR A 236 16.71 5.34 4.61
C THR A 236 16.10 6.54 3.90
N ASP A 237 15.20 7.29 4.56
CA ASP A 237 14.66 8.54 4.00
C ASP A 237 15.73 9.62 3.90
N LEU A 238 16.57 9.75 4.93
CA LEU A 238 17.70 10.68 4.90
C LEU A 238 18.71 10.31 3.82
N ASP A 239 18.96 9.02 3.56
CA ASP A 239 19.74 8.58 2.39
C ASP A 239 19.10 9.04 1.07
N TYR A 240 17.76 8.98 0.95
CA TYR A 240 17.05 9.46 -0.24
C TYR A 240 17.11 10.98 -0.41
N LEU A 241 16.85 11.77 0.64
CA LEU A 241 16.97 13.24 0.61
C LEU A 241 18.40 13.67 0.28
N THR A 242 19.39 13.05 0.91
CA THR A 242 20.80 13.43 0.75
C THR A 242 21.39 12.99 -0.58
N SER A 243 20.77 12.00 -1.25
CA SER A 243 21.10 11.63 -2.64
C SER A 243 20.72 12.69 -3.69
N VAL A 244 19.93 13.71 -3.33
CA VAL A 244 19.43 14.75 -4.26
C VAL A 244 19.80 16.20 -3.91
N LEU A 245 20.58 16.41 -2.84
CA LEU A 245 21.11 17.74 -2.48
C LEU A 245 21.91 18.36 -3.63
N ASP A 246 21.88 19.69 -3.73
CA ASP A 246 22.53 20.49 -4.80
C ASP A 246 22.10 20.14 -6.25
N LEU A 247 21.07 19.30 -6.47
CA LEU A 247 20.61 18.98 -7.82
C LEU A 247 19.73 20.10 -8.40
N PRO A 248 20.10 20.73 -9.53
CA PRO A 248 19.30 21.79 -10.12
C PRO A 248 17.98 21.22 -10.66
N ASN A 249 16.86 21.79 -10.21
CA ASN A 249 15.50 21.24 -10.39
C ASN A 249 15.28 19.91 -9.64
N ALA A 250 15.83 19.77 -8.43
CA ALA A 250 15.33 18.78 -7.47
C ALA A 250 13.81 18.95 -7.29
N HIS A 251 13.11 17.84 -7.05
CA HIS A 251 11.64 17.83 -7.02
C HIS A 251 11.10 18.53 -5.77
N GLU A 252 9.96 19.22 -5.91
CA GLU A 252 9.14 19.84 -4.84
C GLU A 252 8.84 18.90 -3.65
N LYS A 253 9.05 17.58 -3.78
CA LYS A 253 8.89 16.62 -2.68
C LYS A 253 10.07 16.56 -1.70
N PHE A 254 11.22 17.13 -2.05
CA PHE A 254 12.46 17.10 -1.25
C PHE A 254 12.79 18.46 -0.63
N ASP A 255 12.21 19.54 -1.15
CA ASP A 255 12.06 20.81 -0.44
C ASP A 255 11.12 20.54 0.74
N ALA A 256 11.68 20.43 1.93
CA ALA A 256 10.97 20.14 3.16
C ALA A 256 10.59 21.42 3.91
N ASN A 257 11.18 22.56 3.53
CA ASN A 257 11.07 23.84 4.22
C ASN A 257 10.22 24.90 3.47
N ASP A 258 9.79 24.60 2.23
CA ASP A 258 9.02 25.42 1.29
C ASP A 258 9.76 26.71 0.82
N ASP A 259 11.09 26.71 0.68
CA ASP A 259 11.86 27.87 0.18
C ASP A 259 12.26 27.83 -1.31
N GLY A 260 12.14 26.68 -1.96
CA GLY A 260 12.32 26.49 -3.41
C GLY A 260 13.69 25.97 -3.87
N GLU A 261 14.60 25.67 -2.95
CA GLU A 261 15.84 24.92 -3.22
C GLU A 261 15.78 23.53 -2.52
N VAL A 262 16.85 22.72 -2.57
CA VAL A 262 16.96 21.45 -1.81
C VAL A 262 18.37 21.34 -1.21
N ASP A 263 18.49 21.68 0.08
CA ASP A 263 19.77 21.76 0.80
C ASP A 263 19.73 21.16 2.24
N LEU A 264 20.76 21.43 3.05
CA LEU A 264 20.87 20.89 4.41
C LEU A 264 19.80 21.42 5.38
N LEU A 265 19.13 22.54 5.07
CA LEU A 265 17.99 23.04 5.85
C LEU A 265 16.77 22.14 5.73
N ASP A 266 16.64 21.39 4.63
CA ASP A 266 15.62 20.35 4.46
C ASP A 266 15.93 19.13 5.32
N VAL A 267 17.21 18.74 5.41
CA VAL A 267 17.68 17.66 6.30
C VAL A 267 17.39 18.03 7.76
N GLN A 268 17.67 19.28 8.17
CA GLN A 268 17.32 19.76 9.51
C GLN A 268 15.79 19.77 9.72
N THR A 269 15.02 20.29 8.75
CA THR A 269 13.56 20.37 8.83
C THR A 269 12.91 18.98 8.92
N TRP A 270 13.41 18.01 8.17
CA TRP A 270 13.01 16.60 8.24
C TRP A 270 13.19 16.05 9.65
N VAL A 271 14.40 16.19 10.22
CA VAL A 271 14.74 15.63 11.53
C VAL A 271 13.93 16.31 12.65
N GLU A 272 13.86 17.64 12.65
CA GLU A 272 13.24 18.41 13.73
C GLU A 272 11.71 18.45 13.66
N GLN A 273 11.13 18.57 12.46
CA GLN A 273 9.69 18.86 12.29
C GLN A 273 8.89 17.61 11.88
N PHE A 274 9.39 16.81 10.92
CA PHE A 274 8.69 15.63 10.41
C PHE A 274 8.94 14.40 11.29
N ARG A 275 10.20 13.97 11.46
CA ARG A 275 10.57 12.82 12.30
C ARG A 275 10.47 13.13 13.80
N GLN A 276 10.69 14.38 14.17
CA GLN A 276 10.77 14.84 15.57
C GLN A 276 11.78 13.99 16.39
N ALA A 277 12.95 13.74 15.78
CA ALA A 277 13.97 12.87 16.33
C ALA A 277 14.48 13.37 17.69
N LYS A 278 14.88 12.45 18.55
CA LYS A 278 15.49 12.80 19.85
C LYS A 278 16.96 13.13 19.61
N PRO A 279 17.49 14.28 20.05
CA PRO A 279 18.91 14.60 19.82
C PRO A 279 19.83 13.52 20.40
N GLY A 280 20.66 12.91 19.55
CA GLY A 280 21.48 11.73 19.90
C GLY A 280 20.94 10.38 19.41
N ASP A 281 19.73 10.33 18.84
CA ASP A 281 19.08 9.12 18.29
C ASP A 281 19.54 8.92 16.83
N ALA A 282 20.65 8.20 16.63
CA ALA A 282 21.28 7.97 15.32
C ALA A 282 20.71 6.74 14.60
N ASN A 283 19.97 5.86 15.27
CA ASN A 283 19.28 4.75 14.63
C ASN A 283 17.80 5.03 14.33
N LEU A 284 17.24 6.12 14.88
CA LEU A 284 15.84 6.54 14.78
C LEU A 284 14.83 5.54 15.37
N ASP A 285 15.22 4.76 16.39
CA ASP A 285 14.35 3.79 17.08
C ASP A 285 13.58 4.36 18.29
N ASP A 286 13.67 5.69 18.50
CA ASP A 286 13.12 6.44 19.62
C ASP A 286 13.84 6.24 20.97
N VAL A 287 14.97 5.52 21.06
CA VAL A 287 15.66 5.21 22.32
C VAL A 287 17.17 5.51 22.26
N VAL A 288 17.54 6.77 22.49
CA VAL A 288 18.96 7.19 22.68
C VAL A 288 19.67 6.29 23.70
N ASP A 289 20.55 5.41 23.23
CA ASP A 289 21.24 4.40 24.04
C ASP A 289 22.67 4.06 23.53
N ALA A 290 23.19 2.87 23.83
CA ALA A 290 24.53 2.46 23.41
C ALA A 290 24.65 2.20 21.89
N ASN A 291 23.57 1.87 21.19
CA ASN A 291 23.59 1.60 19.75
C ASN A 291 23.91 2.87 18.95
N ASP A 292 23.40 4.02 19.36
CA ASP A 292 23.72 5.33 18.76
C ASP A 292 25.17 5.73 19.02
N PHE A 293 25.66 5.43 20.22
CA PHE A 293 27.06 5.65 20.56
C PHE A 293 28.00 4.77 19.71
N GLU A 294 27.62 3.52 19.43
CA GLU A 294 28.37 2.67 18.51
C GLU A 294 28.33 3.21 17.06
N ARG A 295 27.20 3.78 16.59
CA ARG A 295 27.11 4.49 15.29
C ARG A 295 28.05 5.70 15.25
N TRP A 296 27.87 6.66 16.17
CA TRP A 296 28.72 7.86 16.31
C TRP A 296 30.20 7.50 16.37
N GLN A 297 30.57 6.49 17.17
CA GLN A 297 31.96 6.05 17.30
C GLN A 297 32.49 5.40 16.01
N SER A 298 31.65 4.67 15.27
CA SER A 298 32.04 4.00 14.02
C SER A 298 32.30 4.98 12.87
N ASN A 299 31.61 6.12 12.87
CA ASN A 299 31.67 7.14 11.82
C ASN A 299 32.61 8.33 12.14
N LEU A 300 33.39 8.26 13.22
CA LEU A 300 34.42 9.27 13.49
C LEU A 300 35.35 9.46 12.28
N PHE A 301 35.44 10.70 11.80
CA PHE A 301 36.19 11.11 10.60
C PHE A 301 35.65 10.59 9.25
N THR A 302 34.37 10.27 9.13
CA THR A 302 33.69 10.26 7.81
C THR A 302 33.67 11.68 7.19
N ALA A 303 33.35 11.76 5.91
CA ALA A 303 33.22 13.02 5.18
C ALA A 303 31.77 13.18 4.73
N ASN A 304 31.22 14.38 4.93
CA ASN A 304 29.79 14.69 4.78
C ASN A 304 28.89 13.77 5.65
N PRO A 305 29.16 13.65 6.96
CA PRO A 305 28.30 12.90 7.87
C PRO A 305 26.90 13.52 7.97
N LEU A 306 25.94 12.69 8.40
CA LEU A 306 24.55 13.07 8.60
C LEU A 306 24.07 12.62 10.00
N TRP A 307 22.81 12.95 10.32
CA TRP A 307 22.17 12.57 11.57
C TRP A 307 22.31 11.08 11.94
N CYS A 308 22.07 10.21 10.96
CA CYS A 308 22.14 8.77 11.16
C CYS A 308 23.56 8.19 11.21
N ASP A 309 24.58 8.99 10.86
CA ASP A 309 25.97 8.66 11.11
C ASP A 309 26.41 9.07 12.52
N GLY A 310 25.87 10.18 13.03
CA GLY A 310 26.16 10.75 14.34
C GLY A 310 26.50 12.25 14.35
N ASP A 311 26.23 13.01 13.27
CA ASP A 311 26.23 14.47 13.32
C ASP A 311 24.87 14.94 13.87
N PHE A 312 24.84 15.37 15.13
CA PHE A 312 23.60 15.78 15.81
C PHE A 312 23.44 17.30 15.87
N ASN A 313 24.30 18.07 15.21
CA ASN A 313 24.31 19.53 15.25
C ASN A 313 24.21 20.20 13.86
N PHE A 314 24.30 19.40 12.79
CA PHE A 314 24.28 19.77 11.37
C PHE A 314 25.46 20.65 10.89
N ASP A 315 26.63 20.58 11.55
CA ASP A 315 27.84 21.33 11.17
C ASP A 315 28.76 20.61 10.17
N GLY A 316 28.43 19.36 9.82
CA GLY A 316 29.14 18.54 8.81
C GLY A 316 30.34 17.78 9.36
N ASN A 317 30.41 17.58 10.68
CA ASN A 317 31.48 16.85 11.37
C ASN A 317 30.88 15.92 12.43
N ILE A 318 31.58 14.83 12.76
CA ILE A 318 31.27 13.99 13.94
C ILE A 318 32.40 14.15 14.94
N ASP A 319 32.09 14.84 16.05
CA ASP A 319 33.08 15.37 16.99
C ASP A 319 32.60 15.26 18.46
N GLY A 320 33.33 15.87 19.39
CA GLY A 320 32.96 15.92 20.80
C GLY A 320 31.69 16.73 21.11
N LEU A 321 31.22 17.60 20.21
CA LEU A 321 29.94 18.32 20.35
C LEU A 321 28.76 17.36 20.26
N ASP A 322 28.76 16.47 19.27
CA ASP A 322 27.73 15.43 19.07
C ASP A 322 27.71 14.43 20.23
N PHE A 323 28.90 14.04 20.70
CA PHE A 323 29.02 13.23 21.91
C PHE A 323 28.37 13.90 23.12
N ASN A 324 28.47 15.23 23.27
CA ASN A 324 27.78 15.95 24.35
C ASN A 324 26.26 15.97 24.16
N ILE A 325 25.77 16.00 22.91
CA ILE A 325 24.34 15.93 22.59
C ILE A 325 23.78 14.54 22.95
N TRP A 326 24.43 13.46 22.48
CA TRP A 326 24.08 12.10 22.89
C TRP A 326 24.15 11.92 24.42
N LEU A 327 25.25 12.35 25.06
CA LEU A 327 25.47 12.20 26.50
C LEU A 327 24.41 12.94 27.35
N ALA A 328 23.84 14.03 26.83
CA ALA A 328 22.79 14.80 27.51
C ALA A 328 21.39 14.17 27.38
N ASN A 329 21.14 13.36 26.36
CA ASN A 329 19.81 12.82 26.02
C ASN A 329 19.68 11.31 26.21
N ARG A 330 20.79 10.57 26.27
CA ARG A 330 20.80 9.10 26.49
C ARG A 330 19.92 8.68 27.66
N SER A 331 19.13 7.64 27.45
CA SER A 331 18.32 7.07 28.52
C SER A 331 19.21 6.30 29.50
N ASP A 332 19.05 6.52 30.82
CA ASP A 332 19.73 5.72 31.87
C ASP A 332 19.09 4.33 32.05
N SER A 333 18.70 3.72 30.94
CA SER A 333 18.15 2.37 30.81
C SER A 333 19.21 1.34 31.19
N ALA A 334 19.24 1.00 32.47
CA ALA A 334 20.16 0.07 33.12
C ALA A 334 21.57 0.57 33.47
N LEU A 335 21.67 1.77 34.08
CA LEU A 335 22.64 1.94 35.18
C LEU A 335 22.21 1.18 36.44
N ASN A 336 22.13 -0.15 36.32
CA ASN A 336 22.45 -1.04 37.43
C ASN A 336 23.93 -0.81 37.76
N ALA A 337 24.20 0.16 38.64
CA ALA A 337 25.54 0.46 39.12
C ALA A 337 26.08 -0.74 39.91
N VAL A 338 26.63 -1.72 39.20
CA VAL A 338 27.46 -2.79 39.77
C VAL A 338 28.57 -2.08 40.51
N ALA A 339 28.49 -2.07 41.83
CA ALA A 339 29.40 -1.30 42.68
C ALA A 339 30.83 -1.71 42.37
N VAL A 340 31.55 -0.85 41.65
CA VAL A 340 32.96 -1.04 41.30
C VAL A 340 33.70 -1.28 42.61
N PRO A 341 34.28 -2.47 42.85
CA PRO A 341 34.84 -2.79 44.15
C PRO A 341 35.91 -1.76 44.49
N GLU A 342 35.72 -1.01 45.58
CA GLU A 342 36.64 0.06 45.95
C GLU A 342 38.08 -0.46 45.92
N PRO A 343 39.03 0.28 45.31
CA PRO A 343 40.42 -0.14 45.29
C PRO A 343 40.89 -0.49 46.70
N HIS A 344 41.63 -1.60 46.84
CA HIS A 344 41.98 -2.18 48.14
C HIS A 344 42.98 -1.32 48.97
N SER A 345 43.05 -0.02 48.68
CA SER A 345 43.74 1.06 49.38
C SER A 345 43.55 1.00 50.89
N PHE A 346 42.35 0.77 51.41
CA PHE A 346 42.13 0.59 52.86
C PHE A 346 42.86 -0.65 53.42
N GLY A 347 42.87 -1.76 52.67
CA GLY A 347 43.63 -2.96 53.03
C GLY A 347 45.15 -2.71 53.02
N LEU A 348 45.66 -2.00 52.00
CA LEU A 348 47.07 -1.58 51.94
C LEU A 348 47.45 -0.65 53.09
N LEU A 349 46.59 0.33 53.42
CA LEU A 349 46.83 1.30 54.50
C LEU A 349 46.86 0.60 55.87
N LEU A 350 45.95 -0.37 56.10
CA LEU A 350 45.98 -1.24 57.29
C LEU A 350 47.22 -2.13 57.36
N LEU A 351 47.67 -2.72 56.23
CA LEU A 351 48.90 -3.51 56.18
C LEU A 351 50.14 -2.66 56.48
N CYS A 352 50.23 -1.44 55.95
CA CYS A 352 51.29 -0.48 56.27
C CYS A 352 51.30 -0.11 57.76
N ALA A 353 50.14 0.18 58.35
CA ALA A 353 50.02 0.48 59.78
C ALA A 353 50.45 -0.72 60.65
N PHE A 354 50.07 -1.95 60.28
CA PHE A 354 50.45 -3.16 61.01
C PHE A 354 51.96 -3.48 60.87
N GLY A 355 52.56 -3.15 59.72
CA GLY A 355 53.99 -3.21 59.49
C GLY A 355 54.77 -2.24 60.38
N TRP A 356 54.35 -0.98 60.43
CA TRP A 356 54.93 0.06 61.30
C TRP A 356 54.88 -0.38 62.77
N TRP A 357 53.70 -0.79 63.26
CA TRP A 357 53.52 -1.21 64.65
C TRP A 357 54.43 -2.38 65.06
N ARG A 358 54.65 -3.34 64.15
CA ARG A 358 55.58 -4.46 64.36
C ARG A 358 57.06 -4.06 64.32
N HIS A 359 57.42 -2.98 63.61
CA HIS A 359 58.77 -2.43 63.62
C HIS A 359 59.06 -1.74 64.97
N GLU A 360 58.17 -0.87 65.42
CA GLU A 360 58.29 -0.12 66.68
C GLU A 360 58.24 -1.00 67.94
N GLY A 361 57.48 -2.10 67.88
CA GLY A 361 57.49 -3.12 68.94
C GLY A 361 58.80 -3.89 69.07
N ARG A 362 59.70 -3.86 68.07
CA ARG A 362 61.02 -4.51 68.12
C ARG A 362 62.12 -3.59 68.64
N SER A 363 62.17 -2.33 68.23
CA SER A 363 63.20 -1.38 68.67
C SER A 363 63.16 -1.14 70.18
N ARG A 364 61.96 -1.10 70.80
CA ARG A 364 61.78 -0.99 72.26
C ARG A 364 62.22 -2.21 73.08
N ARG A 365 62.76 -3.26 72.46
CA ARG A 365 63.20 -4.51 73.14
C ARG A 365 64.72 -4.68 73.23
N LEU A 366 65.49 -3.66 72.86
CA LEU A 366 66.96 -3.64 72.92
C LEU A 366 67.53 -2.67 73.97
N GLU A 367 66.67 -2.06 74.79
CA GLU A 367 67.02 -1.06 75.82
C GLU A 367 66.56 -1.51 77.23
N ARG A 368 66.67 -2.81 77.55
CA ARG A 368 66.42 -3.40 78.88
C ARG A 368 67.34 -4.58 79.16
#